data_AF-A0A2G9R9Y0-F1
#
_entry.id   AF-A0A2G9R9Y0-F1
#
_cell.length_a   1.000
_cell.length_b   1.000
_cell.length_c   1.000
_cell.angle_alpha   90.00
_cell.angle_beta   90.00
_cell.angle_gamma   90.00
#
_symmetry.space_group_name_H-M   'P 1'
#
loop_
_entity.id
_entity.type
_entity.pdbx_description
1 polymer ?
#
loop_
_entity_poly.entity_id
_entity_poly.type
_entity_poly.pdbx_seq_one_letter_code
_entity_poly.pdbx_strand_id
1 'polypeptide(L)'
;MCKALWGQLRELEASLDETNQYVERLQRRKAFSHWLAETAVDRIESEVVMHQKERPIEAVFSYLTGCRISEACRLAQRSGERLACVWQSSDKKSINVCSQLDWKRALAVHLWYMLPPTASIAQALQKYEEAFQVSDEGQCYASYPLPSYLENADLAMESETFPPSMQRDVCFHLLKLYSDRSYDLRQLLDPRSITSDPLDYRLSWHLWMVLQALNYTHLSAQSQGVLHASYAAQLENVGLWEWAVFVILHIPDPV
;
A
#
# COMPACT_ATOMS: atom_id res chain seq x y z
N MET A 1 4.17 3.22 6.44
CA MET A 1 4.71 2.23 5.49
C MET A 1 6.22 2.05 5.54
N CYS A 2 7.05 3.04 5.19
CA CYS A 2 8.52 2.87 5.11
C CYS A 2 9.14 2.32 6.41
N LYS A 3 8.66 2.77 7.57
CA LYS A 3 9.06 2.23 8.88
C LYS A 3 8.72 0.74 9.05
N ALA A 4 7.60 0.27 8.53
CA ALA A 4 7.22 -1.15 8.61
C ALA A 4 8.13 -2.01 7.71
N LEU A 5 8.42 -1.53 6.51
CA LEU A 5 9.23 -2.26 5.51
C LEU A 5 10.73 -2.22 5.82
N TRP A 6 11.29 -1.07 6.18
CA TRP A 6 12.75 -0.89 6.36
C TRP A 6 13.18 -0.37 7.74
N GLY A 7 12.24 0.06 8.60
CA GLY A 7 12.59 0.62 9.91
C GLY A 7 13.23 -0.40 10.86
N GLN A 8 13.90 0.06 11.91
CA GLN A 8 14.41 -0.84 12.94
C GLN A 8 13.24 -1.49 13.70
N LEU A 9 13.21 -2.82 13.68
CA LEU A 9 12.31 -3.62 14.50
C LEU A 9 12.99 -3.79 15.86
N ARG A 10 12.56 -3.03 16.86
CA ARG A 10 13.02 -3.23 18.24
C ARG A 10 12.36 -4.51 18.74
N GLU A 11 13.09 -5.63 18.77
CA GLU A 11 13.04 -6.64 19.85
C GLU A 11 13.90 -7.88 19.51
N LEU A 12 14.85 -8.14 20.43
CA LEU A 12 15.72 -9.31 20.63
C LEU A 12 16.95 -9.48 19.71
N GLU A 13 18.05 -8.89 20.18
CA GLU A 13 19.35 -9.53 20.17
C GLU A 13 19.24 -10.93 20.80
N ALA A 14 19.49 -12.00 20.03
CA ALA A 14 20.28 -13.16 20.45
C ALA A 14 20.28 -14.27 19.38
N SER A 15 21.49 -14.50 18.83
CA SER A 15 22.06 -15.79 18.39
C SER A 15 21.40 -16.64 17.28
N LEU A 16 22.25 -17.00 16.31
CA LEU A 16 22.14 -17.97 15.21
C LEU A 16 21.52 -17.42 13.90
N ASP A 17 22.41 -17.15 12.94
CA ASP A 17 22.22 -16.38 11.69
C ASP A 17 21.03 -16.80 10.79
N GLU A 18 20.59 -18.05 10.82
CA GLU A 18 19.46 -18.50 9.98
C GLU A 18 18.09 -18.27 10.64
N THR A 19 18.00 -18.38 11.97
CA THR A 19 16.77 -18.04 12.70
C THR A 19 16.49 -16.55 12.58
N ASN A 20 17.54 -15.74 12.48
CA ASN A 20 17.44 -14.29 12.39
C ASN A 20 16.71 -13.83 11.11
N GLN A 21 17.01 -14.41 9.94
CA GLN A 21 16.38 -13.97 8.68
C GLN A 21 14.89 -14.38 8.58
N TYR A 22 14.54 -15.59 9.05
CA TYR A 22 13.14 -16.02 9.11
C TYR A 22 12.34 -15.16 10.10
N VAL A 23 12.89 -14.94 11.31
CA VAL A 23 12.27 -14.08 12.32
C VAL A 23 12.13 -12.67 11.80
N GLU A 24 13.15 -12.10 11.15
CA GLU A 24 13.06 -10.78 10.54
C GLU A 24 11.91 -10.73 9.51
N ARG A 25 11.84 -11.69 8.58
CA ARG A 25 10.74 -11.76 7.61
C ARG A 25 9.36 -11.82 8.27
N LEU A 26 9.23 -12.59 9.35
CA LEU A 26 7.98 -12.68 10.11
C LEU A 26 7.63 -11.36 10.80
N GLN A 27 8.62 -10.70 11.41
CA GLN A 27 8.42 -9.40 12.06
C GLN A 27 8.09 -8.31 11.05
N ARG A 28 8.74 -8.30 9.88
CA ARG A 28 8.43 -7.42 8.76
C ARG A 28 6.99 -7.62 8.28
N ARG A 29 6.59 -8.88 8.09
CA ARG A 29 5.23 -9.25 7.72
C ARG A 29 4.22 -8.77 8.76
N LYS A 30 4.51 -8.94 10.06
CA LYS A 30 3.66 -8.48 11.16
C LYS A 30 3.53 -6.96 11.19
N ALA A 31 4.64 -6.23 11.07
CA ALA A 31 4.65 -4.77 11.02
C ALA A 31 3.90 -4.23 9.80
N PHE A 32 4.07 -4.88 8.64
CA PHE A 32 3.34 -4.53 7.43
C PHE A 32 1.85 -4.82 7.53
N SER A 33 1.48 -5.97 8.11
CA SER A 33 0.08 -6.32 8.41
C SER A 33 -0.58 -5.29 9.34
N HIS A 34 0.14 -4.81 10.36
CA HIS A 34 -0.35 -3.77 11.25
C HIS A 34 -0.61 -2.47 10.50
N TRP A 35 0.35 -2.04 9.67
CA TRP A 35 0.19 -0.84 8.84
C TRP A 35 -1.01 -0.95 7.88
N LEU A 36 -1.23 -2.10 7.23
CA LEU A 36 -2.41 -2.31 6.39
C LEU A 36 -3.71 -2.17 7.18
N ALA A 37 -3.79 -2.79 8.36
CA ALA A 37 -4.95 -2.68 9.24
C ALA A 37 -5.19 -1.23 9.70
N GLU A 38 -4.14 -0.48 10.03
CA GLU A 38 -4.20 0.94 10.38
C GLU A 38 -4.74 1.80 9.24
N THR A 39 -4.27 1.58 7.99
CA THR A 39 -4.74 2.37 6.85
C THR A 39 -6.21 2.16 6.50
N ALA A 40 -6.78 1.03 6.90
CA ALA A 40 -8.16 0.68 6.62
C ALA A 40 -9.15 1.13 7.71
N VAL A 41 -8.67 1.60 8.87
CA VAL A 41 -9.51 1.86 10.05
C VAL A 41 -10.65 2.82 9.76
N ASP A 42 -10.36 4.03 9.28
CA ASP A 42 -11.37 5.07 9.11
C ASP A 42 -12.45 4.65 8.11
N ARG A 43 -12.05 3.93 7.06
CA ARG A 43 -12.95 3.40 6.05
C ARG A 43 -13.83 2.29 6.61
N ILE A 44 -13.26 1.34 7.36
CA ILE A 44 -14.01 0.25 7.99
C ILE A 44 -15.00 0.79 9.01
N GLU A 45 -14.59 1.74 9.87
CA GLU A 45 -15.50 2.34 10.86
C GLU A 45 -16.66 3.06 10.16
N SER A 46 -16.38 3.81 9.10
CA SER A 46 -17.42 4.47 8.30
C SER A 46 -18.39 3.46 7.69
N GLU A 47 -17.90 2.37 7.10
CA GLU A 47 -18.72 1.31 6.53
C GLU A 47 -19.55 0.59 7.61
N VAL A 48 -18.97 0.30 8.77
CA VAL A 48 -19.67 -0.36 9.87
C VAL A 48 -20.78 0.51 10.42
N VAL A 49 -20.53 1.80 10.66
CA VAL A 49 -21.55 2.75 11.16
C VAL A 49 -22.77 2.79 10.22
N MET A 50 -22.53 2.72 8.91
CA MET A 50 -23.60 2.71 7.89
C MET A 50 -24.39 1.40 7.89
N HIS A 51 -23.73 0.25 7.97
CA HIS A 51 -24.36 -1.05 7.73
C HIS A 51 -24.78 -1.81 8.99
N GLN A 52 -24.31 -1.45 10.19
CA GLN A 52 -24.47 -2.25 11.41
C GLN A 52 -25.92 -2.61 11.76
N LYS A 53 -26.88 -1.73 11.45
CA LYS A 53 -28.30 -1.94 11.79
C LYS A 53 -29.09 -2.69 10.72
N GLU A 54 -28.82 -2.42 9.45
CA GLU A 54 -29.61 -2.94 8.33
C GLU A 54 -28.99 -4.21 7.72
N ARG A 55 -27.65 -4.32 7.75
CA ARG A 55 -26.88 -5.37 7.09
C ARG A 55 -25.70 -5.80 7.95
N PRO A 56 -25.94 -6.55 9.05
CA PRO A 56 -24.89 -6.95 9.98
C PRO A 56 -23.80 -7.79 9.32
N ILE A 57 -24.12 -8.58 8.29
CA ILE A 57 -23.15 -9.40 7.54
C ILE A 57 -22.12 -8.52 6.82
N GLU A 58 -22.55 -7.40 6.20
CA GLU A 58 -21.64 -6.47 5.52
C GLU A 58 -20.71 -5.78 6.52
N ALA A 59 -21.23 -5.40 7.70
CA ALA A 59 -20.41 -4.85 8.78
C ALA A 59 -19.41 -5.88 9.35
N VAL A 60 -19.80 -7.15 9.49
CA VAL A 60 -18.89 -8.24 9.86
C VAL A 60 -17.79 -8.40 8.80
N PHE A 61 -18.17 -8.35 7.52
CA PHE A 61 -17.23 -8.40 6.41
C PHE A 61 -16.24 -7.23 6.44
N SER A 62 -16.71 -5.98 6.64
CA SER A 62 -15.83 -4.82 6.79
C SER A 62 -14.81 -5.03 7.92
N TYR A 63 -15.20 -5.57 9.08
CA TYR A 63 -14.23 -5.90 10.15
C TYR A 63 -13.18 -6.95 9.74
N LEU A 64 -13.57 -7.97 8.97
CA LEU A 64 -12.63 -8.97 8.46
C LEU A 64 -11.62 -8.38 7.48
N THR A 65 -12.01 -7.37 6.69
CA THR A 65 -11.10 -6.63 5.80
C THR A 65 -10.08 -5.74 6.52
N GLY A 66 -10.17 -5.63 7.86
CA GLY A 66 -9.18 -5.01 8.74
C GLY A 66 -8.46 -6.00 9.67
N CYS A 67 -8.60 -7.32 9.44
CA CYS A 67 -8.08 -8.37 10.32
C CYS A 67 -8.63 -8.29 11.77
N ARG A 68 -9.80 -7.68 11.97
CA ARG A 68 -10.43 -7.52 13.30
C ARG A 68 -11.37 -8.68 13.62
N ILE A 69 -10.81 -9.88 13.66
CA ILE A 69 -11.56 -11.14 13.81
C ILE A 69 -12.42 -11.12 15.09
N SER A 70 -11.90 -10.59 16.20
CA SER A 70 -12.64 -10.53 17.45
C SER A 70 -13.89 -9.64 17.38
N GLU A 71 -13.81 -8.47 16.74
CA GLU A 71 -14.98 -7.58 16.58
C GLU A 71 -15.99 -8.18 15.60
N ALA A 72 -15.51 -8.75 14.49
CA ALA A 72 -16.33 -9.47 13.53
C ALA A 72 -17.14 -10.59 14.22
N CYS A 73 -16.49 -11.42 15.04
CA CYS A 73 -17.16 -12.49 15.79
C CYS A 73 -18.15 -11.96 16.82
N ARG A 74 -17.82 -10.89 17.55
CA ARG A 74 -18.75 -10.28 18.54
C ARG A 74 -19.99 -9.71 17.87
N LEU A 75 -19.83 -9.01 16.75
CA LEU A 75 -20.95 -8.43 16.02
C LEU A 75 -21.88 -9.53 15.50
N ALA A 76 -21.32 -10.60 14.94
CA ALA A 76 -22.09 -11.71 14.43
C ALA A 76 -22.84 -12.49 15.54
N GLN A 77 -22.21 -12.66 16.71
CA GLN A 77 -22.88 -13.26 17.88
C GLN A 77 -24.08 -12.42 18.33
N ARG A 78 -23.98 -11.08 18.27
CA ARG A 78 -25.05 -10.16 18.67
C ARG A 78 -26.19 -10.10 17.66
N SER A 79 -25.92 -10.27 16.37
CA SER A 79 -26.95 -10.26 15.33
C SER A 79 -27.77 -11.54 15.27
N GLY A 80 -27.47 -12.56 16.08
CA GLY A 80 -28.16 -13.85 16.07
C GLY A 80 -27.86 -14.71 14.83
N GLU A 81 -26.97 -14.23 13.96
CA GLU A 81 -26.36 -14.97 12.87
C GLU A 81 -25.47 -16.04 13.53
N ARG A 82 -26.00 -17.25 13.70
CA ARG A 82 -25.14 -18.43 13.92
C ARG A 82 -24.23 -18.49 12.69
N LEU A 83 -23.05 -17.89 12.77
CA LEU A 83 -21.96 -18.11 11.84
C LEU A 83 -21.60 -19.59 11.95
N ALA A 84 -22.36 -20.44 11.25
CA ALA A 84 -21.78 -21.65 10.71
C ALA A 84 -20.55 -21.17 9.94
N CYS A 85 -19.39 -21.72 10.24
CA CYS A 85 -18.06 -21.33 9.76
C CYS A 85 -17.87 -21.48 8.23
N VAL A 86 -18.91 -21.23 7.44
CA VAL A 86 -18.96 -21.44 6.00
C VAL A 86 -19.80 -20.31 5.39
N TRP A 87 -19.14 -19.42 4.66
CA TRP A 87 -19.79 -18.56 3.67
C TRP A 87 -20.26 -19.46 2.53
N GLN A 88 -21.38 -20.15 2.71
CA GLN A 88 -21.98 -20.95 1.65
C GLN A 88 -22.81 -20.02 0.77
N SER A 89 -22.22 -19.58 -0.35
CA SER A 89 -22.99 -19.00 -1.44
C SER A 89 -23.97 -20.07 -1.94
N SER A 90 -25.26 -19.83 -1.77
CA SER A 90 -26.35 -20.72 -2.22
C SER A 90 -26.33 -20.91 -3.75
N ASP A 91 -25.71 -19.98 -4.46
CA ASP A 91 -25.46 -20.06 -5.90
C ASP A 91 -23.98 -20.41 -6.15
N LYS A 92 -23.72 -21.38 -7.05
CA LYS A 92 -22.39 -21.77 -7.56
C LYS A 92 -21.67 -20.65 -8.33
N LYS A 93 -22.01 -19.38 -8.08
CA LYS A 93 -21.38 -18.18 -8.63
C LYS A 93 -20.31 -17.73 -7.64
N SER A 94 -19.06 -17.63 -8.10
CA SER A 94 -17.98 -17.07 -7.29
C SER A 94 -18.31 -15.62 -6.95
N ILE A 95 -18.37 -15.31 -5.65
CA ILE A 95 -18.54 -13.93 -5.17
C ILE A 95 -17.17 -13.27 -5.16
N ASN A 96 -17.01 -12.17 -5.91
CA ASN A 96 -15.79 -11.38 -5.84
C ASN A 96 -15.80 -10.48 -4.59
N VAL A 97 -15.17 -11.00 -3.55
CA VAL A 97 -14.96 -10.35 -2.25
C VAL A 97 -14.13 -9.06 -2.35
N CYS A 98 -13.26 -8.94 -3.35
CA CYS A 98 -12.37 -7.80 -3.52
C CYS A 98 -12.96 -6.66 -4.36
N SER A 99 -14.09 -6.86 -5.04
CA SER A 99 -14.70 -5.90 -5.98
C SER A 99 -15.04 -4.53 -5.37
N GLN A 100 -15.34 -4.48 -4.08
CA GLN A 100 -15.72 -3.25 -3.37
C GLN A 100 -14.61 -2.73 -2.43
N LEU A 101 -13.46 -3.40 -2.45
CA LEU A 101 -12.33 -3.03 -1.60
C LEU A 101 -11.41 -2.07 -2.37
N ASP A 102 -10.85 -1.10 -1.64
CA ASP A 102 -9.68 -0.40 -2.15
C ASP A 102 -8.52 -1.38 -2.29
N TRP A 103 -7.54 -0.97 -3.09
CA TRP A 103 -6.42 -1.80 -3.45
C TRP A 103 -5.59 -2.25 -2.24
N LYS A 104 -5.51 -1.44 -1.16
CA LYS A 104 -4.76 -1.76 0.06
C LYS A 104 -5.48 -2.85 0.86
N ARG A 105 -6.79 -2.74 1.01
CA ARG A 105 -7.62 -3.80 1.63
C ARG A 105 -7.65 -5.08 0.79
N ALA A 106 -7.71 -4.97 -0.53
CA ALA A 106 -7.60 -6.13 -1.42
C ALA A 106 -6.25 -6.84 -1.24
N LEU A 107 -5.13 -6.10 -1.25
CA LEU A 107 -3.80 -6.65 -0.94
C LEU A 107 -3.75 -7.29 0.46
N ALA A 108 -4.39 -6.67 1.46
CA ALA A 108 -4.44 -7.20 2.81
C ALA A 108 -5.17 -8.54 2.90
N VAL A 109 -6.28 -8.71 2.17
CA VAL A 109 -6.98 -10.01 2.06
C VAL A 109 -6.06 -11.08 1.46
N HIS A 110 -5.28 -10.74 0.44
CA HIS A 110 -4.29 -11.67 -0.14
C HIS A 110 -3.22 -12.07 0.90
N LEU A 111 -2.74 -11.09 1.67
CA LEU A 111 -1.76 -11.30 2.71
C LEU A 111 -2.30 -12.19 3.84
N TRP A 112 -3.51 -11.92 4.35
CA TRP A 112 -4.03 -12.56 5.56
C TRP A 112 -4.73 -13.89 5.33
N TYR A 113 -5.45 -14.04 4.21
CA TYR A 113 -6.40 -15.15 4.03
C TYR A 113 -6.10 -16.03 2.81
N MET A 114 -5.49 -15.49 1.75
CA MET A 114 -5.20 -16.25 0.51
C MET A 114 -3.83 -16.94 0.51
N LEU A 115 -2.93 -16.53 1.39
CA LEU A 115 -1.57 -17.04 1.49
C LEU A 115 -1.28 -17.61 2.87
N PRO A 116 -0.39 -18.61 2.98
CA PRO A 116 0.02 -19.14 4.27
C PRO A 116 0.69 -18.05 5.13
N PRO A 117 0.64 -18.16 6.47
CA PRO A 117 1.22 -17.17 7.37
C PRO A 117 2.74 -17.03 7.24
N THR A 118 3.40 -18.00 6.60
CA THR A 118 4.83 -18.00 6.27
C THR A 118 5.18 -17.29 4.97
N ALA A 119 4.20 -16.90 4.15
CA ALA A 119 4.44 -16.24 2.88
C ALA A 119 5.06 -14.85 3.06
N SER A 120 5.94 -14.46 2.15
CA SER A 120 6.58 -13.14 2.19
C SER A 120 5.65 -12.03 1.69
N ILE A 121 6.01 -10.78 1.98
CA ILE A 121 5.30 -9.59 1.43
C ILE A 121 5.38 -9.58 -0.10
N ALA A 122 6.53 -9.98 -0.67
CA ALA A 122 6.71 -10.06 -2.12
C ALA A 122 5.78 -11.09 -2.78
N GLN A 123 5.56 -12.25 -2.15
CA GLN A 123 4.61 -13.27 -2.64
C GLN A 123 3.16 -12.77 -2.59
N ALA A 124 2.79 -12.02 -1.55
CA ALA A 124 1.47 -11.40 -1.46
C ALA A 124 1.26 -10.33 -2.53
N LEU A 125 2.29 -9.53 -2.79
CA LEU A 125 2.26 -8.53 -3.86
C LEU A 125 2.10 -9.20 -5.23
N GLN A 126 2.87 -10.25 -5.51
CA GLN A 126 2.76 -11.00 -6.77
C GLN A 126 1.36 -11.58 -6.98
N LYS A 127 0.79 -12.21 -5.94
CA LYS A 127 -0.58 -12.74 -6.00
C LYS A 127 -1.63 -11.66 -6.25
N TYR A 128 -1.43 -10.50 -5.65
CA TYR A 128 -2.29 -9.34 -5.88
C TYR A 128 -2.11 -8.76 -7.29
N GLU A 129 -0.88 -8.73 -7.84
CA GLU A 129 -0.62 -8.33 -9.23
C GLU A 129 -1.34 -9.24 -10.23
N GLU A 130 -1.33 -10.55 -10.00
CA GLU A 130 -2.11 -11.52 -10.78
C GLU A 130 -3.62 -11.26 -10.71
N ALA A 131 -4.11 -10.66 -9.61
CA ALA A 131 -5.55 -10.44 -9.36
C ALA A 131 -6.16 -9.25 -10.10
N PHE A 132 -5.35 -8.22 -10.40
CA PHE A 132 -5.79 -7.03 -11.13
C PHE A 132 -5.29 -6.98 -12.59
N GLN A 133 -4.47 -7.95 -13.02
CA GLN A 133 -4.12 -8.13 -14.43
C GLN A 133 -5.27 -8.82 -15.17
N VAL A 134 -5.59 -8.32 -16.37
CA VAL A 134 -6.59 -8.95 -17.25
C VAL A 134 -5.98 -10.23 -17.79
N SER A 135 -6.56 -11.39 -17.46
CA SER A 135 -6.19 -12.68 -18.06
C SER A 135 -7.21 -13.06 -19.12
N ASP A 136 -6.79 -13.78 -20.16
CA ASP A 136 -7.61 -14.17 -21.32
C ASP A 136 -8.89 -14.96 -20.97
N GLU A 137 -9.04 -15.46 -19.74
CA GLU A 137 -10.14 -16.32 -19.29
C GLU A 137 -10.96 -15.75 -18.11
N GLY A 138 -10.66 -14.54 -17.62
CA GLY A 138 -11.32 -14.02 -16.42
C GLY A 138 -11.25 -12.51 -16.21
N GLN A 139 -12.35 -11.94 -15.71
CA GLN A 139 -12.42 -10.55 -15.26
C GLN A 139 -11.49 -10.33 -14.07
N CYS A 140 -10.80 -9.18 -14.05
CA CYS A 140 -10.03 -8.75 -12.88
C CYS A 140 -10.91 -8.71 -11.65
N TYR A 141 -10.43 -9.23 -10.53
CA TYR A 141 -11.23 -9.29 -9.31
C TYR A 141 -10.77 -8.31 -8.23
N ALA A 142 -9.55 -7.78 -8.34
CA ALA A 142 -9.03 -6.75 -7.45
C ALA A 142 -8.91 -5.39 -8.16
N SER A 143 -9.07 -4.31 -7.40
CA SER A 143 -8.91 -2.93 -7.89
C SER A 143 -7.47 -2.64 -8.31
N TYR A 144 -7.25 -1.77 -9.30
CA TYR A 144 -5.90 -1.32 -9.67
C TYR A 144 -5.30 -0.42 -8.56
N PRO A 145 -3.98 -0.47 -8.28
CA PRO A 145 -3.35 0.31 -7.21
C PRO A 145 -3.20 1.80 -7.56
N LEU A 146 -4.32 2.51 -7.59
CA LEU A 146 -4.40 3.95 -7.86
C LEU A 146 -4.04 4.79 -6.62
N PRO A 147 -3.41 5.97 -6.81
CA PRO A 147 -3.29 6.97 -5.76
C PRO A 147 -4.65 7.37 -5.18
N SER A 148 -4.72 7.68 -3.89
CA SER A 148 -6.00 7.94 -3.20
C SER A 148 -6.78 9.14 -3.74
N TYR A 149 -6.13 10.11 -4.38
CA TYR A 149 -6.84 11.22 -5.04
C TYR A 149 -7.48 10.82 -6.39
N LEU A 150 -7.10 9.67 -6.96
CA LEU A 150 -7.70 9.07 -8.17
C LEU A 150 -8.70 7.96 -7.87
N GLU A 151 -8.75 7.45 -6.62
CA GLU A 151 -9.69 6.37 -6.23
C GLU A 151 -11.16 6.75 -6.44
N ASN A 152 -11.50 8.05 -6.31
CA ASN A 152 -12.87 8.57 -6.50
C ASN A 152 -13.00 9.40 -7.79
N ALA A 153 -11.95 9.50 -8.59
CA ALA A 153 -12.11 10.10 -9.90
C ALA A 153 -13.02 9.13 -10.67
N ASP A 154 -14.21 9.59 -11.06
CA ASP A 154 -15.11 8.91 -11.99
C ASP A 154 -14.46 8.80 -13.37
N LEU A 155 -13.27 8.17 -13.43
CA LEU A 155 -12.70 7.62 -14.64
C LEU A 155 -13.61 6.45 -14.97
N ALA A 156 -14.72 6.81 -15.60
CA ALA A 156 -15.73 5.94 -16.13
C ALA A 156 -15.04 4.70 -16.70
N MET A 157 -15.39 3.57 -16.10
CA MET A 157 -15.00 2.23 -16.50
C MET A 157 -15.57 1.86 -17.88
N GLU A 158 -15.31 2.67 -18.90
CA GLU A 158 -15.58 2.31 -20.29
C GLU A 158 -14.45 1.48 -20.90
N SER A 159 -13.31 1.35 -20.20
CA SER A 159 -12.19 0.50 -20.61
C SER A 159 -11.92 -0.56 -19.56
N GLU A 160 -12.09 -1.84 -19.93
CA GLU A 160 -11.60 -3.00 -19.15
C GLU A 160 -10.07 -3.08 -19.09
N THR A 161 -9.37 -2.12 -19.71
CA THR A 161 -7.91 -2.04 -19.76
C THR A 161 -7.42 -0.75 -19.10
N PHE A 162 -6.63 -0.90 -18.04
CA PHE A 162 -5.87 0.20 -17.46
C PHE A 162 -4.66 0.47 -18.36
N PRO A 163 -4.50 1.68 -18.92
CA PRO A 163 -3.36 1.96 -19.77
C PRO A 163 -2.06 1.81 -18.96
N PRO A 164 -0.96 1.32 -19.55
CA PRO A 164 0.32 1.16 -18.85
C PRO A 164 0.91 2.49 -18.36
N SER A 165 0.42 3.62 -18.87
CA SER A 165 0.73 4.99 -18.42
C SER A 165 -0.05 5.43 -17.18
N MET A 166 -0.99 4.62 -16.68
CA MET A 166 -1.77 4.95 -15.51
C MET A 166 -0.87 4.98 -14.27
N GLN A 167 -0.97 6.08 -13.53
CA GLN A 167 -0.15 6.32 -12.37
C GLN A 167 -0.53 5.35 -11.25
N ARG A 168 0.49 4.80 -10.58
CA ARG A 168 0.30 3.94 -9.40
C ARG A 168 0.58 4.71 -8.14
N ASP A 169 -0.05 4.27 -7.05
CA ASP A 169 0.16 4.78 -5.70
C ASP A 169 1.62 4.58 -5.28
N VAL A 170 2.21 5.60 -4.63
CA VAL A 170 3.57 5.55 -4.08
C VAL A 170 3.79 4.36 -3.15
N CYS A 171 2.79 3.94 -2.39
CA CYS A 171 2.85 2.76 -1.52
C CYS A 171 3.05 1.49 -2.35
N PHE A 172 2.37 1.37 -3.49
CA PHE A 172 2.57 0.23 -4.39
C PHE A 172 3.98 0.22 -4.97
N HIS A 173 4.50 1.38 -5.41
CA HIS A 173 5.88 1.50 -5.88
C HIS A 173 6.89 1.11 -4.79
N LEU A 174 6.66 1.49 -3.53
CA LEU A 174 7.50 1.09 -2.40
C LEU A 174 7.46 -0.43 -2.15
N LEU A 175 6.32 -1.10 -2.36
CA LEU A 175 6.25 -2.56 -2.29
C LEU A 175 7.04 -3.24 -3.40
N LYS A 176 6.98 -2.70 -4.62
CA LYS A 176 7.80 -3.17 -5.73
C LYS A 176 9.29 -2.99 -5.42
N LEU A 177 9.70 -1.83 -4.90
CA LEU A 177 11.08 -1.57 -4.49
C LEU A 177 11.56 -2.47 -3.32
N TYR A 178 10.67 -2.79 -2.39
CA TYR A 178 10.98 -3.72 -1.30
C TYR A 178 11.16 -5.15 -1.82
N SER A 179 10.35 -5.55 -2.81
CA SER A 179 10.39 -6.89 -3.41
C SER A 179 11.53 -7.05 -4.41
N ASP A 180 11.87 -5.99 -5.13
CA ASP A 180 12.94 -5.90 -6.12
C ASP A 180 13.74 -4.60 -5.89
N ARG A 181 14.98 -4.75 -5.42
CA ARG A 181 15.87 -3.62 -5.14
C ARG A 181 16.30 -2.85 -6.39
N SER A 182 16.10 -3.41 -7.59
CA SER A 182 16.44 -2.79 -8.87
C SER A 182 15.28 -1.98 -9.48
N TYR A 183 14.12 -1.92 -8.80
CA TYR A 183 12.95 -1.21 -9.28
C TYR A 183 13.22 0.29 -9.58
N ASP A 184 12.72 0.81 -10.70
CA ASP A 184 12.95 2.20 -11.14
C ASP A 184 12.38 3.21 -10.13
N LEU A 185 13.24 4.09 -9.63
CA LEU A 185 12.87 5.13 -8.67
C LEU A 185 12.17 6.32 -9.33
N ARG A 186 12.28 6.52 -10.64
CA ARG A 186 11.71 7.71 -11.30
C ARG A 186 10.20 7.77 -11.17
N GLN A 187 9.51 6.65 -11.38
CA GLN A 187 8.05 6.59 -11.25
C GLN A 187 7.59 6.67 -9.79
N LEU A 188 8.40 6.14 -8.87
CA LEU A 188 8.16 6.16 -7.44
C LEU A 188 8.27 7.58 -6.86
N LEU A 189 9.22 8.37 -7.36
CA LEU A 189 9.50 9.74 -6.92
C LEU A 189 8.76 10.80 -7.74
N ASP A 190 7.97 10.41 -8.73
CA ASP A 190 7.09 11.33 -9.46
C ASP A 190 6.02 11.88 -8.49
N PRO A 191 5.84 13.21 -8.36
CA PRO A 191 4.80 13.81 -7.52
C PRO A 191 3.41 13.22 -7.75
N ARG A 192 3.09 12.82 -8.99
CA ARG A 192 1.81 12.22 -9.36
C ARG A 192 1.58 10.87 -8.69
N SER A 193 2.62 10.18 -8.23
CA SER A 193 2.42 8.94 -7.46
C SER A 193 1.85 9.19 -6.05
N ILE A 194 1.90 10.44 -5.58
CA ILE A 194 1.59 10.83 -4.19
C ILE A 194 0.40 11.79 -4.14
N THR A 195 0.36 12.78 -5.02
CA THR A 195 -0.57 13.92 -4.95
C THR A 195 -1.09 14.31 -6.33
N SER A 196 -2.23 14.99 -6.36
CA SER A 196 -2.86 15.49 -7.59
C SER A 196 -2.10 16.66 -8.21
N ASP A 197 -1.29 17.38 -7.43
CA ASP A 197 -0.46 18.48 -7.91
C ASP A 197 0.89 17.97 -8.44
N PRO A 198 1.13 17.98 -9.77
CA PRO A 198 2.38 17.51 -10.35
C PRO A 198 3.59 18.39 -9.97
N LEU A 199 3.36 19.55 -9.36
CA LEU A 199 4.40 20.46 -8.90
C LEU A 199 4.69 20.29 -7.40
N ASP A 200 4.01 19.44 -6.64
CA ASP A 200 4.32 19.25 -5.21
C ASP A 200 5.40 18.18 -5.02
N TYR A 201 6.67 18.62 -4.96
CA TYR A 201 7.82 17.72 -4.82
C TYR A 201 8.19 17.46 -3.35
N ARG A 202 7.43 17.97 -2.38
CA ARG A 202 7.77 17.89 -0.96
C ARG A 202 7.95 16.45 -0.51
N LEU A 203 6.96 15.61 -0.76
CA LEU A 203 6.98 14.21 -0.33
C LEU A 203 7.94 13.37 -1.17
N SER A 204 8.05 13.64 -2.48
CA SER A 204 9.04 13.00 -3.35
C SER A 204 10.47 13.23 -2.86
N TRP A 205 10.80 14.47 -2.48
CA TRP A 205 12.13 14.81 -1.97
C TRP A 205 12.43 14.11 -0.63
N HIS A 206 11.51 14.18 0.34
CA HIS A 206 11.71 13.50 1.63
C HIS A 206 11.82 11.98 1.46
N LEU A 207 11.06 11.40 0.53
CA LEU A 207 11.15 9.99 0.21
C LEU A 207 12.51 9.63 -0.38
N TRP A 208 13.03 10.44 -1.30
CA TRP A 208 14.40 10.27 -1.82
C TRP A 208 15.45 10.28 -0.70
N MET A 209 15.37 11.23 0.23
CA MET A 209 16.32 11.28 1.36
C MET A 209 16.29 10.01 2.22
N VAL A 210 15.10 9.45 2.46
CA VAL A 210 14.95 8.17 3.17
C VAL A 210 15.54 7.02 2.35
N LEU A 211 15.27 6.96 1.04
CA LEU A 211 15.79 5.91 0.17
C LEU A 211 17.32 5.95 0.06
N GLN A 212 17.90 7.15 0.01
CA GLN A 212 19.35 7.34 0.01
C GLN A 212 19.97 6.83 1.33
N ALA A 213 19.34 7.13 2.47
CA ALA A 213 19.76 6.59 3.77
C ALA A 213 19.61 5.05 3.89
N LEU A 214 18.76 4.44 3.06
CA LEU A 214 18.61 2.99 2.91
C LEU A 214 19.55 2.38 1.84
N ASN A 215 20.54 3.16 1.38
CA ASN A 215 21.53 2.81 0.37
C ASN A 215 20.96 2.48 -1.02
N TYR A 216 19.87 3.15 -1.42
CA TYR A 216 19.44 3.15 -2.82
C TYR A 216 20.12 4.29 -3.57
N THR A 217 20.87 3.96 -4.63
CA THR A 217 21.74 4.92 -5.34
C THR A 217 21.44 5.03 -6.84
N HIS A 218 20.49 4.25 -7.35
CA HIS A 218 20.23 4.09 -8.78
C HIS A 218 19.34 5.18 -9.39
N LEU A 219 19.22 6.34 -8.73
CA LEU A 219 18.60 7.53 -9.31
C LEU A 219 19.67 8.37 -10.02
N SER A 220 19.42 8.78 -11.27
CA SER A 220 20.38 9.58 -12.02
C SER A 220 20.65 10.95 -11.36
N ALA A 221 21.87 11.48 -11.53
CA ALA A 221 22.23 12.80 -11.01
C ALA A 221 21.31 13.93 -11.56
N GLN A 222 20.87 13.80 -12.81
CA GLN A 222 19.91 14.74 -13.40
C GLN A 222 18.55 14.69 -12.68
N SER A 223 18.01 13.49 -12.42
CA SER A 223 16.73 13.35 -11.71
C SER A 223 16.85 13.82 -10.26
N GLN A 224 17.97 13.55 -9.59
CA GLN A 224 18.26 14.11 -8.27
C GLN A 224 18.26 15.65 -8.31
N GLY A 225 19.00 16.25 -9.25
CA GLY A 225 19.06 17.71 -9.42
C GLY A 225 17.69 18.35 -9.61
N VAL A 226 16.82 17.72 -10.41
CA VAL A 226 15.42 18.17 -10.57
C VAL A 226 14.66 18.11 -9.24
N LEU A 227 14.73 17.00 -8.48
CA LEU A 227 14.05 16.89 -7.18
C LEU A 227 14.51 17.99 -6.20
N HIS A 228 15.82 18.19 -6.07
CA HIS A 228 16.38 19.22 -5.20
C HIS A 228 15.94 20.63 -5.63
N ALA A 229 16.13 20.97 -6.91
CA ALA A 229 15.80 22.28 -7.43
C ALA A 229 14.28 22.58 -7.37
N SER A 230 13.43 21.62 -7.75
CA SER A 230 11.98 21.80 -7.74
C SER A 230 11.43 21.97 -6.33
N TYR A 231 11.93 21.24 -5.34
CA TYR A 231 11.49 21.42 -3.96
C TYR A 231 12.06 22.71 -3.32
N ALA A 232 13.32 23.05 -3.59
CA ALA A 232 13.91 24.31 -3.14
C ALA A 232 13.12 25.52 -3.69
N ALA A 233 12.77 25.51 -4.98
CA ALA A 233 11.95 26.56 -5.58
C ALA A 233 10.56 26.69 -4.93
N GLN A 234 9.95 25.57 -4.51
CA GLN A 234 8.69 25.62 -3.75
C GLN A 234 8.85 26.31 -2.40
N LEU A 235 9.94 25.98 -1.68
CA LEU A 235 10.22 26.59 -0.38
C LEU A 235 10.51 28.09 -0.51
N GLU A 236 11.24 28.51 -1.54
CA GLU A 236 11.49 29.92 -1.84
C GLU A 236 10.18 30.67 -2.12
N ASN A 237 9.28 30.10 -2.93
CA ASN A 237 7.99 30.71 -3.25
C ASN A 237 7.08 30.89 -2.02
N VAL A 238 7.22 30.02 -1.01
CA VAL A 238 6.48 30.13 0.27
C VAL A 238 7.19 31.05 1.28
N GLY A 239 8.40 31.53 0.95
CA GLY A 239 9.22 32.41 1.81
C GLY A 239 10.12 31.66 2.80
N LEU A 240 10.22 30.34 2.71
CA LEU A 240 11.04 29.47 3.55
C LEU A 240 12.45 29.27 2.97
N TRP A 241 13.11 30.37 2.62
CA TRP A 241 14.39 30.35 1.90
C TRP A 241 15.52 29.62 2.64
N GLU A 242 15.54 29.66 3.98
CA GLU A 242 16.53 28.92 4.80
C GLU A 242 16.47 27.40 4.53
N TRP A 243 15.25 26.87 4.40
CA TRP A 243 15.03 25.47 4.08
C TRP A 243 15.32 25.17 2.60
N ALA A 244 15.10 26.13 1.71
CA ALA A 244 15.51 25.98 0.31
C ALA A 244 17.03 25.82 0.19
N VAL A 245 17.81 26.64 0.92
CA VAL A 245 19.27 26.50 0.99
C VAL A 245 19.64 25.12 1.53
N PHE A 246 19.00 24.67 2.62
CA PHE A 246 19.22 23.32 3.16
C PHE A 246 18.97 22.21 2.13
N VAL A 247 17.90 22.30 1.34
CA VAL A 247 17.59 21.32 0.29
C VAL A 247 18.66 21.31 -0.81
N ILE A 248 19.16 22.48 -1.21
CA ILE A 248 20.19 22.63 -2.25
C ILE A 248 21.56 22.11 -1.79
N LEU A 249 21.89 22.19 -0.49
CA LEU A 249 23.13 21.60 0.05
C LEU A 249 23.24 20.09 -0.15
N HIS A 250 22.14 19.41 -0.49
CA HIS A 250 22.13 17.98 -0.77
C HIS A 250 22.42 17.65 -2.26
N ILE A 251 22.57 18.65 -3.12
CA ILE A 251 23.00 18.42 -4.50
C ILE A 251 24.46 17.92 -4.45
N PRO A 252 24.76 16.73 -5.00
CA PRO A 252 26.13 16.24 -5.03
C PRO A 252 27.00 17.18 -5.86
N ASP A 253 28.19 17.52 -5.34
CA ASP A 253 29.16 18.33 -6.06
C ASP A 253 29.44 17.72 -7.44
N PRO A 254 29.51 18.53 -8.51
CA PRO A 254 29.98 18.05 -9.80
C PRO A 254 31.45 17.63 -9.65
N VAL A 255 31.69 16.32 -9.74
CA VAL A 255 33.04 15.72 -9.82
C VAL A 255 33.71 16.07 -11.15
#